data_AF-A0A1H1CW04-F1
#
_entry.id   AF-A0A1H1CW04-F1
#
_cell.length_a   1.000
_cell.length_b   1.000
_cell.length_c   1.000
_cell.angle_alpha   90.00
_cell.angle_beta   90.00
_cell.angle_gamma   90.00
#
_symmetry.space_group_name_H-M   'P 1'
#
loop_
_entity.id
_entity.type
_entity.pdbx_description
1 polymer ?
#
loop_
_entity_poly.entity_id
_entity_poly.type
_entity_poly.pdbx_seq_one_letter_code
_entity_poly.pdbx_strand_id
1 'polypeptide(L)'
;MMARSRNIKPGFFSNEDLADLDFAARLLFIGMWTEADREGRLEDRPKRLKMALFPADNVDIDGMLDALELKGFIRRYEASGVKAIQVVNWSKHQNPHVKEAASTIPAEGQHQPVQGEHGESTGQAPGENSSFPADSLSLDSLNLIPDSLTPSSESPEDLFDRFWKLYPRKVGKANAQKAWAKLKVHSALFDHMADALAAWSVSADWAKDGGQFIPHPATWLNGKRWEDELPVPANVHHLPTSRHHGFAERDYTAGLIPREDGTYAF
;
A
#
# COMPACT_ATOMS: atom_id res chain seq x y z
N MET A 1 -13.29 21.74 -14.88
CA MET A 1 -12.19 20.89 -14.37
C MET A 1 -12.54 19.48 -14.75
N MET A 2 -11.57 18.69 -15.21
CA MET A 2 -11.82 17.31 -15.57
C MET A 2 -11.58 16.46 -14.33
N ALA A 3 -12.63 15.82 -13.82
CA ALA A 3 -12.51 14.91 -12.67
C ALA A 3 -11.60 13.74 -13.03
N ARG A 4 -10.77 13.31 -12.07
CA ARG A 4 -9.78 12.24 -12.26
C ARG A 4 -10.19 11.01 -11.48
N SER A 5 -10.06 9.83 -12.10
CA SER A 5 -10.21 8.57 -11.39
C SER A 5 -9.05 8.38 -10.40
N ARG A 6 -9.37 8.00 -9.16
CA ARG A 6 -8.39 7.73 -8.09
C ARG A 6 -8.74 6.43 -7.37
N ASN A 7 -7.73 5.73 -6.86
CA ASN A 7 -7.93 4.46 -6.14
C ASN A 7 -8.16 4.72 -4.66
N ILE A 8 -9.17 4.06 -4.09
CA ILE A 8 -9.43 4.03 -2.65
C ILE A 8 -8.81 2.75 -2.08
N LYS A 9 -7.90 2.88 -1.12
CA LYS A 9 -7.24 1.76 -0.46
C LYS A 9 -8.08 1.28 0.74
N PRO A 10 -8.07 -0.02 1.09
CA PRO A 10 -8.82 -0.53 2.25
C PRO A 10 -8.52 0.19 3.57
N GLY A 11 -7.26 0.62 3.76
CA GLY A 11 -6.82 1.37 4.94
C GLY A 11 -7.56 2.70 5.17
N PHE A 12 -8.29 3.21 4.18
CA PHE A 12 -9.22 4.33 4.35
C PHE A 12 -10.33 4.00 5.35
N PHE A 13 -10.93 2.81 5.24
CA PHE A 13 -12.08 2.42 6.05
C PHE A 13 -11.70 1.98 7.47
N SER A 14 -10.44 1.61 7.68
CA SER A 14 -9.90 1.18 8.98
C SER A 14 -9.14 2.29 9.70
N ASN A 15 -9.13 3.52 9.18
CA ASN A 15 -8.48 4.65 9.84
C ASN A 15 -9.40 5.22 10.93
N GLU A 16 -8.99 5.09 12.20
CA GLU A 16 -9.79 5.51 13.36
C GLU A 16 -10.05 7.01 13.39
N ASP A 17 -9.03 7.84 13.14
CA ASP A 17 -9.17 9.31 13.11
C ASP A 17 -10.15 9.79 12.02
N LEU A 18 -10.17 9.09 10.90
CA LEU A 18 -11.10 9.38 9.81
C LEU A 18 -12.50 8.85 10.12
N ALA A 19 -12.59 7.69 10.79
CA ALA A 19 -13.86 7.09 11.21
C ALA A 19 -14.61 7.93 12.26
N ASP A 20 -13.89 8.74 13.05
CA ASP A 20 -14.47 9.73 13.98
C ASP A 20 -15.22 10.86 13.26
N LEU A 21 -14.94 11.10 11.97
CA LEU A 21 -15.58 12.16 11.20
C LEU A 21 -16.94 11.70 10.65
N ASP A 22 -17.84 12.68 10.48
CA ASP A 22 -19.12 12.44 9.82
C ASP A 22 -18.93 11.80 8.44
N PHE A 23 -19.87 10.94 8.04
CA PHE A 23 -19.75 10.21 6.78
C PHE A 23 -19.64 11.14 5.57
N ALA A 24 -20.29 12.31 5.60
CA ALA A 24 -20.18 13.28 4.54
C ALA A 24 -18.75 13.83 4.47
N ALA A 25 -18.09 14.09 5.60
CA ALA A 25 -16.72 14.60 5.64
C ALA A 25 -15.72 13.56 5.10
N ARG A 26 -15.95 12.28 5.41
CA ARG A 26 -15.20 11.16 4.82
C ARG A 26 -15.40 11.07 3.31
N LEU A 27 -16.63 11.25 2.83
CA LEU A 27 -16.95 11.28 1.39
C LEU A 27 -16.33 12.50 0.69
N LEU A 28 -16.36 13.67 1.34
CA LEU A 28 -15.67 14.87 0.85
C LEU A 28 -14.18 14.62 0.69
N PHE A 29 -13.53 13.98 1.66
CA PHE A 29 -12.09 13.73 1.60
C PHE A 29 -11.69 12.90 0.38
N ILE A 30 -12.40 11.80 0.10
CA ILE A 30 -12.13 10.99 -1.11
C ILE A 30 -12.56 11.69 -2.40
N GLY A 31 -13.66 12.45 -2.37
CA GLY A 31 -14.10 13.26 -3.50
C GLY A 31 -13.08 14.33 -3.88
N MET A 32 -12.43 14.97 -2.91
CA MET A 32 -11.36 15.94 -3.17
C MET A 32 -10.17 15.33 -3.92
N TRP A 33 -9.92 14.02 -3.82
CA TRP A 33 -8.84 13.37 -4.57
C TRP A 33 -9.08 13.41 -6.09
N THR A 34 -10.34 13.43 -6.53
CA THR A 34 -10.69 13.51 -7.96
C THR A 34 -10.50 14.92 -8.51
N GLU A 35 -10.63 15.93 -7.64
CA GLU A 35 -10.38 17.34 -7.97
C GLU A 35 -8.89 17.70 -7.85
N ALA A 36 -8.14 17.04 -6.97
CA ALA A 36 -6.72 17.29 -6.77
C ALA A 36 -5.86 16.99 -8.01
N ASP A 37 -4.88 17.85 -8.25
CA ASP A 37 -3.84 17.64 -9.25
C ASP A 37 -2.85 16.53 -8.85
N ARG A 38 -1.85 16.29 -9.70
CA ARG A 38 -0.87 15.21 -9.49
C ARG A 38 -0.07 15.34 -8.19
N GLU A 39 0.04 16.55 -7.61
CA GLU A 39 0.77 16.80 -6.36
C GLU A 39 -0.18 16.80 -5.14
N GLY A 40 -1.47 16.46 -5.34
CA GLY A 40 -2.46 16.43 -4.28
C GLY A 40 -2.96 17.82 -3.90
N ARG A 41 -2.82 18.80 -4.80
CA ARG A 41 -3.27 20.18 -4.58
C ARG A 41 -4.56 20.46 -5.31
N LEU A 42 -5.42 21.26 -4.69
CA LEU A 42 -6.66 21.77 -5.27
C LEU A 42 -6.94 23.19 -4.79
N GLU A 43 -7.76 23.93 -5.54
CA GLU A 43 -8.17 25.27 -5.11
C GLU A 43 -9.14 25.18 -3.93
N ASP A 44 -8.96 26.06 -2.94
CA ASP A 44 -9.86 26.18 -1.81
C ASP A 44 -11.08 27.01 -2.20
N ARG A 45 -12.06 26.34 -2.83
CA ARG A 45 -13.33 26.92 -3.25
C ARG A 45 -14.51 26.07 -2.75
N PRO A 46 -14.95 26.24 -1.50
CA PRO A 46 -15.98 25.40 -0.88
C PRO A 46 -17.28 25.31 -1.68
N LYS A 47 -17.76 26.43 -2.23
CA LYS A 47 -18.96 26.46 -3.10
C LYS A 47 -18.80 25.61 -4.35
N ARG A 48 -17.61 25.59 -4.95
CA ARG A 48 -17.31 24.81 -6.16
C ARG A 48 -17.19 23.33 -5.82
N LEU A 49 -16.55 22.99 -4.70
CA LEU A 49 -16.50 21.62 -4.19
C LEU A 49 -17.90 21.09 -3.88
N LYS A 50 -18.77 21.91 -3.28
CA LYS A 50 -20.18 21.55 -3.06
C LYS A 50 -20.88 21.21 -4.38
N MET A 51 -20.79 22.08 -5.38
CA MET A 51 -21.43 21.83 -6.68
C MET A 51 -20.88 20.59 -7.39
N ALA A 52 -19.59 20.29 -7.21
CA ALA A 52 -18.94 19.14 -7.86
C ALA A 52 -19.25 17.81 -7.16
N LEU A 53 -19.25 17.79 -5.82
CA LEU A 53 -19.26 16.56 -5.03
C LEU A 53 -20.60 16.31 -4.33
N PHE A 54 -21.38 17.35 -4.05
CA PHE A 54 -22.61 17.33 -3.27
C PHE A 54 -23.69 18.27 -3.87
N PRO A 55 -23.99 18.18 -5.18
CA PRO A 55 -24.86 19.16 -5.86
C PRO A 55 -26.29 19.21 -5.30
N ALA A 56 -26.79 18.10 -4.77
CA ALA A 56 -28.14 17.97 -4.24
C ALA A 56 -28.23 18.00 -2.71
N ASP A 57 -27.08 17.97 -2.02
CA ASP A 57 -27.05 17.77 -0.58
C ASP A 57 -26.87 19.08 0.18
N ASN A 58 -27.56 19.18 1.32
CA ASN A 58 -27.38 20.30 2.23
C ASN A 58 -26.26 20.03 3.23
N VAL A 59 -25.03 20.11 2.75
CA VAL A 59 -23.82 19.94 3.57
C VAL A 59 -23.07 21.26 3.75
N ASP A 60 -22.37 21.38 4.89
CA ASP A 60 -21.47 22.48 5.24
C ASP A 60 -20.02 22.12 4.89
N ILE A 61 -19.60 22.47 3.67
CA ILE A 61 -18.27 22.14 3.17
C ILE A 61 -17.16 22.80 3.99
N ASP A 62 -17.33 24.05 4.42
CA ASP A 62 -16.28 24.74 5.20
C ASP A 62 -16.07 24.03 6.54
N GLY A 63 -17.14 23.71 7.28
CA GLY A 63 -17.02 22.95 8.53
C GLY A 63 -16.40 21.55 8.33
N MET A 64 -16.70 20.88 7.22
CA MET A 64 -16.09 19.58 6.90
C MET A 64 -14.61 19.69 6.54
N LEU A 65 -14.20 20.74 5.82
CA LEU A 65 -12.80 21.02 5.53
C LEU A 65 -12.02 21.35 6.81
N ASP A 66 -12.60 22.15 7.70
CA ASP A 66 -11.98 22.50 8.98
C ASP A 66 -11.80 21.26 9.87
N ALA A 67 -12.77 20.34 9.88
CA ALA A 67 -12.65 19.07 10.60
C ALA A 67 -11.54 18.16 10.03
N LEU A 68 -11.41 18.09 8.71
CA LEU A 68 -10.35 17.34 8.04
C LEU A 68 -8.96 17.95 8.30
N GLU A 69 -8.86 19.29 8.32
CA GLU A 69 -7.64 20.01 8.65
C GLU A 69 -7.24 19.82 10.11
N LEU A 70 -8.20 19.90 11.04
CA LEU A 70 -7.97 19.68 12.48
C LEU A 70 -7.41 18.28 12.76
N LYS A 71 -7.90 17.25 12.04
CA LYS A 71 -7.39 15.88 12.11
C LYS A 71 -6.12 15.65 11.27
N GLY A 72 -5.64 16.67 10.55
CA GLY A 72 -4.37 16.63 9.80
C GLY A 72 -4.42 15.88 8.46
N PHE A 73 -5.61 15.62 7.91
CA PHE A 73 -5.76 14.96 6.60
C PHE A 73 -5.51 15.91 5.43
N ILE A 74 -5.76 17.20 5.64
CA ILE A 74 -5.52 18.27 4.67
C ILE A 74 -4.82 19.46 5.36
N ARG A 75 -4.26 20.36 4.56
CA ARG A 75 -3.90 21.72 4.98
C ARG A 75 -4.47 22.74 4.02
N ARG A 76 -5.14 23.76 4.55
CA ARG A 76 -5.58 24.94 3.80
C ARG A 76 -4.47 25.99 3.89
N TYR A 77 -4.11 26.59 2.77
CA TYR A 77 -3.04 27.57 2.71
C TYR A 77 -3.29 28.61 1.61
N GLU A 78 -2.54 29.70 1.66
CA GLU A 78 -2.53 30.71 0.59
C GLU A 78 -1.10 30.86 0.04
N ALA A 79 -0.96 30.78 -1.28
CA ALA A 79 0.32 30.96 -1.94
C ALA A 79 0.12 31.74 -3.25
N SER A 80 0.92 32.80 -3.45
CA SER A 80 0.84 33.67 -4.64
C SER A 80 -0.58 34.19 -4.93
N GLY A 81 -1.35 34.52 -3.87
CA GLY A 81 -2.73 35.00 -3.98
C GLY A 81 -3.78 33.92 -4.29
N VAL A 82 -3.39 32.64 -4.31
CA VAL A 82 -4.31 31.51 -4.51
C VAL A 82 -4.55 30.81 -3.18
N LYS A 83 -5.81 30.76 -2.74
CA LYS A 83 -6.23 29.88 -1.65
C LYS A 83 -6.31 28.45 -2.16
N ALA A 84 -5.60 27.55 -1.52
CA ALA A 84 -5.41 26.18 -1.94
C ALA A 84 -5.51 25.22 -0.76
N ILE A 85 -5.73 23.96 -1.09
CA ILE A 85 -5.74 22.84 -0.15
C ILE A 85 -4.69 21.84 -0.61
N GLN A 86 -3.88 21.37 0.32
CA GLN A 86 -2.94 20.26 0.13
C GLN A 86 -3.51 19.03 0.83
N VAL A 87 -3.71 17.94 0.09
CA VAL A 87 -3.98 16.62 0.69
C VAL A 87 -2.68 16.10 1.31
N VAL A 88 -2.69 15.83 2.62
CA VAL A 88 -1.49 15.40 3.35
C VAL A 88 -1.16 13.95 3.00
N ASN A 89 0.13 13.62 2.99
CA ASN A 89 0.64 12.28 2.64
C ASN A 89 0.23 11.80 1.23
N TRP A 90 -0.15 12.71 0.31
CA TRP A 90 -0.64 12.37 -1.04
C TRP A 90 0.20 11.30 -1.75
N SER A 91 1.51 11.50 -1.89
CA SER A 91 2.40 10.57 -2.61
C SER A 91 2.54 9.20 -1.94
N LYS A 92 2.16 9.05 -0.66
CA LYS A 92 2.10 7.75 0.03
C LYS A 92 0.81 7.00 -0.33
N HIS A 93 -0.27 7.73 -0.61
CA HIS A 93 -1.60 7.19 -0.78
C HIS A 93 -2.07 7.13 -2.24
N GLN A 94 -1.58 8.01 -3.10
CA GLN A 94 -1.91 8.11 -4.51
C GLN A 94 -0.65 8.01 -5.38
N ASN A 95 -0.78 7.39 -6.54
CA ASN A 95 0.25 7.34 -7.58
C ASN A 95 -0.32 7.86 -8.90
N PRO A 96 -0.49 9.20 -9.04
CA PRO A 96 -0.93 9.80 -10.29
C PRO A 96 -0.06 9.36 -11.47
N HIS A 97 -0.69 9.13 -12.62
CA HIS A 97 0.02 8.64 -13.80
C HIS A 97 1.07 9.66 -14.25
N VAL A 98 2.24 9.20 -14.71
CA VAL A 98 3.36 10.08 -15.12
C VAL A 98 2.97 11.11 -16.19
N LYS A 99 2.03 10.75 -17.08
CA LYS A 99 1.49 11.64 -18.12
C LYS A 99 0.47 12.66 -17.62
N GLU A 100 0.07 12.61 -16.36
CA GLU A 100 -0.82 13.62 -15.77
C GLU A 100 -0.11 14.99 -15.74
N ALA A 101 -0.86 16.03 -16.11
CA ALA A 101 -0.34 17.39 -16.20
C ALA A 101 0.33 17.84 -14.90
N ALA A 102 1.41 18.62 -15.05
CA ALA A 102 2.10 19.23 -13.92
C ALA A 102 1.13 20.08 -13.08
N SER A 103 1.38 20.13 -11.77
CA SER A 103 0.61 20.99 -10.88
C SER A 103 0.82 22.46 -11.27
N THR A 104 -0.29 23.19 -11.42
CA THR A 104 -0.31 24.63 -11.65
C THR A 104 -0.55 25.42 -10.36
N ILE A 105 -0.91 24.73 -9.27
CA ILE A 105 -1.17 25.33 -7.97
C ILE A 105 0.17 25.46 -7.22
N PRO A 106 0.56 26.66 -6.76
CA PRO A 106 1.82 26.87 -6.05
C PRO A 106 1.91 26.02 -4.78
N ALA A 107 3.10 25.53 -4.44
CA ALA A 107 3.32 24.86 -3.17
C ALA A 107 3.35 25.87 -2.01
N GLU A 108 3.01 25.41 -0.81
CA GLU A 108 3.09 26.20 0.41
C GLU A 108 4.54 26.68 0.65
N GLY A 109 4.72 27.95 0.98
CA GLY A 109 6.04 28.56 1.21
C GLY A 109 6.79 29.01 -0.05
N GLN A 110 6.25 28.78 -1.24
CA GLN A 110 6.78 29.39 -2.47
C GLN A 110 6.23 30.81 -2.64
N HIS A 111 7.02 31.79 -2.23
CA HIS A 111 6.88 33.15 -2.74
C HIS A 111 7.42 33.19 -4.17
N GLN A 112 6.67 33.74 -5.12
CA GLN A 112 7.17 33.95 -6.48
C GLN A 112 8.52 34.69 -6.45
N PRO A 113 9.49 34.34 -7.32
CA PRO A 113 10.44 35.34 -7.76
C PRO A 113 9.63 36.38 -8.55
N VAL A 114 9.51 37.59 -8.00
CA VAL A 114 9.03 38.75 -8.75
C VAL A 114 10.06 39.00 -9.86
N GLN A 115 9.78 38.56 -11.08
CA GLN A 115 10.45 39.05 -12.27
C GLN A 115 9.59 40.14 -12.87
N GLY A 116 10.02 41.37 -12.65
CA GLY A 116 9.47 42.56 -13.28
C GLY A 116 9.67 42.54 -14.79
N GLU A 117 8.58 42.84 -15.48
CA GLU A 117 8.44 43.63 -16.70
C GLU A 117 9.72 44.05 -17.44
N HIS A 118 9.83 43.62 -18.69
CA HIS A 118 10.26 44.46 -19.81
C HIS A 118 9.36 44.18 -21.01
N GLY A 119 8.93 45.25 -21.66
CA GLY A 119 7.79 45.28 -22.57
C GLY A 119 8.10 45.09 -24.05
N GLU A 120 6.99 45.05 -24.78
CA GLU A 120 6.76 45.49 -26.16
C GLU A 120 7.35 44.71 -27.35
N SER A 121 6.42 44.03 -28.03
CA SER A 121 5.89 44.42 -29.36
C SER A 121 6.22 43.55 -30.59
N THR A 122 5.16 43.34 -31.36
CA THR A 122 5.03 43.23 -32.83
C THR A 122 4.75 41.85 -33.46
N GLY A 123 3.46 41.57 -33.67
CA GLY A 123 2.84 41.36 -34.99
C GLY A 123 2.94 40.00 -35.72
N GLN A 124 1.80 39.30 -35.87
CA GLN A 124 1.13 39.03 -37.17
C GLN A 124 -0.03 38.00 -37.05
N ALA A 125 -1.21 38.40 -37.54
CA ALA A 125 -2.28 37.54 -38.06
C ALA A 125 -2.12 37.43 -39.61
N PRO A 126 -2.83 36.61 -40.42
CA PRO A 126 -4.27 36.22 -40.39
C PRO A 126 -4.51 34.70 -40.66
N GLY A 127 -5.69 34.05 -40.65
CA GLY A 127 -7.12 34.38 -40.50
C GLY A 127 -7.95 33.09 -40.73
N GLU A 128 -9.06 32.93 -39.99
CA GLU A 128 -10.44 32.53 -40.41
C GLU A 128 -10.65 31.34 -41.40
N ASN A 129 -11.65 30.44 -41.33
CA ASN A 129 -12.95 30.34 -40.63
C ASN A 129 -13.51 28.91 -40.81
N SER A 130 -14.45 28.51 -39.93
CA SER A 130 -15.63 27.62 -40.14
C SER A 130 -15.79 26.67 -38.95
N SER A 131 -16.63 26.95 -37.94
CA SER A 131 -18.10 27.03 -37.88
C SER A 131 -18.64 25.84 -37.04
N PHE A 132 -18.91 26.14 -35.76
CA PHE A 132 -19.99 25.72 -34.81
C PHE A 132 -20.86 24.45 -35.07
N PRO A 133 -21.57 23.88 -34.06
CA PRO A 133 -21.91 24.47 -32.75
C PRO A 133 -21.75 23.56 -31.51
N ALA A 134 -21.87 24.21 -30.35
CA ALA A 134 -22.27 23.60 -29.10
C ALA A 134 -23.77 23.27 -29.14
N ASP A 135 -24.17 22.08 -28.69
CA ASP A 135 -25.36 21.94 -27.84
C ASP A 135 -25.48 20.54 -27.20
N SER A 136 -26.17 20.54 -26.05
CA SER A 136 -26.92 19.42 -25.46
C SER A 136 -26.17 18.26 -24.79
N LEU A 137 -26.10 18.40 -23.46
CA LEU A 137 -26.62 17.46 -22.45
C LEU A 137 -27.05 16.07 -22.97
N SER A 138 -26.38 15.03 -22.45
CA SER A 138 -27.04 13.76 -22.18
C SER A 138 -26.47 13.19 -20.87
N LEU A 139 -27.17 13.51 -19.77
CA LEU A 139 -27.32 12.58 -18.65
C LEU A 139 -28.24 11.47 -19.17
N ASP A 140 -27.68 10.33 -19.55
CA ASP A 140 -28.38 9.05 -19.33
C ASP A 140 -27.43 7.88 -19.54
N SER A 141 -27.08 7.21 -18.45
CA SER A 141 -26.81 5.76 -18.37
C SER A 141 -26.49 5.41 -16.92
N LEU A 142 -27.50 5.52 -16.06
CA LEU A 142 -27.63 4.61 -14.93
C LEU A 142 -28.25 3.31 -15.46
N ASN A 143 -27.40 2.35 -15.79
CA ASN A 143 -27.71 0.91 -15.86
C ASN A 143 -26.41 0.20 -15.45
N LEU A 144 -26.17 -0.07 -14.17
CA LEU A 144 -26.49 -1.35 -13.50
C LEU A 144 -26.17 -2.57 -14.37
N ILE A 145 -24.93 -3.09 -14.28
CA ILE A 145 -24.66 -4.47 -13.86
C ILE A 145 -23.34 -4.49 -13.05
N PRO A 146 -23.30 -5.16 -11.89
CA PRO A 146 -22.09 -5.48 -11.15
C PRO A 146 -21.52 -6.83 -11.63
N ASP A 147 -20.24 -6.91 -11.99
CA ASP A 147 -19.33 -7.96 -11.50
C ASP A 147 -17.92 -7.87 -12.12
N SER A 148 -16.94 -8.03 -11.23
CA SER A 148 -15.69 -8.75 -11.42
C SER A 148 -14.59 -8.27 -12.42
N LEU A 149 -13.50 -7.79 -11.80
CA LEU A 149 -12.12 -8.26 -11.96
C LEU A 149 -11.35 -8.09 -13.31
N THR A 150 -10.58 -6.97 -13.38
CA THR A 150 -9.13 -6.88 -13.78
C THR A 150 -8.68 -7.23 -15.22
N PRO A 151 -7.42 -6.96 -15.66
CA PRO A 151 -6.35 -6.05 -15.18
C PRO A 151 -5.76 -5.14 -16.29
N SER A 152 -5.12 -4.01 -15.94
CA SER A 152 -4.22 -3.30 -16.85
C SER A 152 -2.82 -3.23 -16.24
N SER A 153 -1.94 -4.10 -16.75
CA SER A 153 -0.47 -4.09 -16.68
C SER A 153 0.18 -3.69 -15.35
N GLU A 154 0.36 -4.65 -14.45
CA GLU A 154 1.34 -4.53 -13.36
C GLU A 154 2.75 -4.52 -13.98
N SER A 155 3.52 -3.46 -13.77
CA SER A 155 4.89 -3.41 -14.26
C SER A 155 5.79 -4.32 -13.39
N PRO A 156 6.84 -4.95 -13.95
CA PRO A 156 7.78 -5.77 -13.16
C PRO A 156 8.45 -5.00 -12.01
N GLU A 157 8.53 -3.68 -12.12
CA GLU A 157 9.08 -2.78 -11.11
C GLU A 157 8.12 -2.62 -9.91
N ASP A 158 6.81 -2.46 -10.18
CA ASP A 158 5.77 -2.41 -9.13
C ASP A 158 5.71 -3.73 -8.34
N LEU A 159 5.86 -4.86 -9.03
CA LEU A 159 5.92 -6.18 -8.41
C LEU A 159 7.17 -6.33 -7.53
N PHE A 160 8.32 -5.81 -7.96
CA PHE A 160 9.53 -5.82 -7.14
C PHE A 160 9.36 -5.01 -5.86
N ASP A 161 8.74 -3.83 -5.95
CA ASP A 161 8.53 -2.97 -4.78
C ASP A 161 7.55 -3.60 -3.79
N ARG A 162 6.52 -4.31 -4.27
CA ARG A 162 5.64 -5.13 -3.41
C ARG A 162 6.44 -6.25 -2.72
N PHE A 163 7.24 -6.99 -3.47
CA PHE A 163 8.11 -8.04 -2.93
C PHE A 163 9.07 -7.51 -1.86
N TRP A 164 9.73 -6.38 -2.14
CA TRP A 164 10.69 -5.75 -1.24
C TRP A 164 10.04 -5.28 0.07
N LYS A 165 8.78 -4.84 0.03
CA LYS A 165 8.04 -4.46 1.23
C LYS A 165 7.72 -5.65 2.12
N LEU A 166 7.33 -6.78 1.53
CA LEU A 166 6.94 -8.01 2.23
C LEU A 166 8.13 -8.77 2.82
N TYR A 167 9.31 -8.68 2.21
CA TYR A 167 10.46 -9.47 2.65
C TYR A 167 10.97 -9.03 4.05
N PRO A 168 11.04 -9.92 5.06
CA PRO A 168 11.40 -9.54 6.43
C PRO A 168 12.83 -8.99 6.58
N ARG A 169 13.79 -9.56 5.84
CA ARG A 169 15.22 -9.17 5.90
C ARG A 169 15.66 -8.37 4.67
N LYS A 170 15.61 -7.04 4.76
CA LYS A 170 15.82 -6.12 3.62
C LYS A 170 17.30 -5.76 3.40
N VAL A 171 18.10 -6.72 2.94
CA VAL A 171 19.55 -6.55 2.70
C VAL A 171 19.86 -6.63 1.21
N GLY A 172 20.69 -5.69 0.71
CA GLY A 172 21.24 -5.76 -0.65
C GLY A 172 20.24 -5.54 -1.80
N LYS A 173 19.47 -4.44 -1.76
CA LYS A 173 18.41 -4.11 -2.76
C LYS A 173 18.90 -4.19 -4.21
N ALA A 174 20.08 -3.66 -4.51
CA ALA A 174 20.64 -3.67 -5.87
C ALA A 174 20.90 -5.10 -6.41
N ASN A 175 21.33 -6.02 -5.55
CA ASN A 175 21.55 -7.41 -5.94
C ASN A 175 20.22 -8.16 -6.11
N ALA A 176 19.22 -7.83 -5.28
CA ALA A 176 17.87 -8.37 -5.42
C ALA A 176 17.19 -7.89 -6.71
N GLN A 177 17.34 -6.62 -7.08
CA GLN A 177 16.84 -6.09 -8.37
C GLN A 177 17.47 -6.79 -9.57
N LYS A 178 18.79 -7.05 -9.52
CA LYS A 178 19.49 -7.80 -10.57
C LYS A 178 18.99 -9.24 -10.68
N ALA A 179 18.67 -9.89 -9.57
CA ALA A 179 18.07 -11.22 -9.57
C ALA A 179 16.63 -11.18 -10.12
N TRP A 180 15.85 -10.18 -9.72
CA TRP A 180 14.48 -9.97 -10.17
C TRP A 180 14.36 -9.76 -11.69
N ALA A 181 15.23 -8.93 -12.26
CA ALA A 181 15.27 -8.66 -13.69
C ALA A 181 15.52 -9.92 -14.54
N LYS A 182 16.20 -10.93 -13.98
CA LYS A 182 16.47 -12.21 -14.66
C LYS A 182 15.27 -13.15 -14.69
N LEU A 183 14.34 -13.02 -13.73
CA LEU A 183 13.22 -13.94 -13.53
C LEU A 183 11.99 -13.62 -14.37
N LYS A 184 11.94 -12.46 -15.05
CA LYS A 184 10.80 -11.99 -15.85
C LYS A 184 9.47 -12.19 -15.12
N VAL A 185 9.40 -11.71 -13.88
CA VAL A 185 8.25 -11.92 -13.00
C VAL A 185 7.01 -11.22 -13.57
N HIS A 186 5.95 -12.00 -13.77
CA HIS A 186 4.60 -11.54 -14.11
C HIS A 186 3.66 -11.73 -12.92
N SER A 187 2.45 -11.15 -12.95
CA SER A 187 1.48 -11.16 -11.85
C SER A 187 1.27 -12.55 -11.22
N ALA A 188 0.98 -13.58 -12.02
CA ALA A 188 0.77 -14.93 -11.51
C ALA A 188 2.00 -15.57 -10.84
N LEU A 189 3.22 -15.22 -11.28
CA LEU A 189 4.45 -15.69 -10.64
C LEU A 189 4.69 -14.91 -9.34
N PHE A 190 4.38 -13.61 -9.34
CA PHE A 190 4.43 -12.79 -8.13
C PHE A 190 3.48 -13.29 -7.05
N ASP A 191 2.25 -13.63 -7.39
CA ASP A 191 1.27 -14.16 -6.43
C ASP A 191 1.77 -15.46 -5.79
N HIS A 192 2.29 -16.38 -6.61
CA HIS A 192 2.91 -17.61 -6.13
C HIS A 192 4.12 -17.34 -5.21
N MET A 193 4.98 -16.38 -5.57
CA MET A 193 6.11 -15.97 -4.73
C MET A 193 5.64 -15.31 -3.42
N ALA A 194 4.56 -14.54 -3.44
CA ALA A 194 4.01 -13.86 -2.28
C ALA A 194 3.38 -14.86 -1.30
N ASP A 195 2.65 -15.86 -1.80
CA ASP A 195 2.10 -16.96 -0.99
C ASP A 195 3.22 -17.78 -0.35
N ALA A 196 4.23 -18.16 -1.13
CA ALA A 196 5.40 -18.87 -0.59
C ALA A 196 6.13 -18.02 0.46
N LEU A 197 6.32 -16.71 0.22
CA LEU A 197 6.97 -15.81 1.17
C LEU A 197 6.19 -15.69 2.48
N ALA A 198 4.86 -15.61 2.42
CA ALA A 198 4.01 -15.61 3.60
C ALA A 198 4.19 -16.90 4.40
N ALA A 199 4.20 -18.05 3.74
CA ALA A 199 4.39 -19.34 4.39
C ALA A 199 5.80 -19.52 4.98
N TRP A 200 6.86 -19.11 4.26
CA TRP A 200 8.25 -19.11 4.76
C TRP A 200 8.42 -18.18 5.94
N SER A 201 7.76 -17.01 5.96
CA SER A 201 7.89 -16.03 7.05
C SER A 201 7.37 -16.52 8.40
N VAL A 202 6.43 -17.47 8.39
CA VAL A 202 5.83 -18.09 9.59
C VAL A 202 6.53 -19.42 9.94
N SER A 203 7.40 -19.93 9.07
CA SER A 203 8.12 -21.19 9.30
C SER A 203 9.04 -21.13 10.52
N ALA A 204 9.20 -22.26 11.21
CA ALA A 204 10.05 -22.37 12.40
C ALA A 204 11.49 -21.93 12.10
N ASP A 205 12.03 -22.24 10.93
CA ASP A 205 13.40 -21.89 10.54
C ASP A 205 13.63 -20.38 10.37
N TRP A 206 12.62 -19.63 9.92
CA TRP A 206 12.71 -18.17 9.77
C TRP A 206 12.28 -17.43 11.04
N ALA A 207 11.43 -18.03 11.87
CA ALA A 207 11.03 -17.47 13.16
C ALA A 207 12.10 -17.68 14.26
N LYS A 208 12.92 -18.73 14.13
CA LYS A 208 13.96 -19.07 15.11
C LYS A 208 15.07 -18.02 15.15
N ASP A 209 15.62 -17.80 16.35
CA ASP A 209 16.75 -16.91 16.63
C ASP A 209 16.55 -15.47 16.08
N GLY A 210 15.30 -14.98 16.11
CA GLY A 210 14.94 -13.63 15.67
C GLY A 210 15.11 -13.40 14.16
N GLY A 211 15.06 -14.45 13.34
CA GLY A 211 15.21 -14.34 11.89
C GLY A 211 16.64 -14.24 11.40
N GLN A 212 17.62 -14.69 12.19
CA GLN A 212 19.04 -14.71 11.81
C GLN A 212 19.30 -15.54 10.54
N PHE A 213 18.52 -16.61 10.34
CA PHE A 213 18.64 -17.54 9.21
C PHE A 213 17.78 -17.17 8.00
N ILE A 214 17.09 -16.03 8.01
CA ILE A 214 16.35 -15.55 6.85
C ILE A 214 17.36 -15.27 5.73
N PRO A 215 17.27 -15.94 4.57
CA PRO A 215 18.20 -15.73 3.46
C PRO A 215 18.11 -14.28 2.97
N HIS A 216 19.16 -13.80 2.29
CA HIS A 216 19.07 -12.50 1.63
C HIS A 216 18.11 -12.59 0.45
N PRO A 217 17.36 -11.53 0.14
CA PRO A 217 16.35 -11.55 -0.93
C PRO A 217 16.95 -11.92 -2.29
N ALA A 218 18.18 -11.49 -2.60
CA ALA A 218 18.88 -11.91 -3.81
C ALA A 218 19.15 -13.43 -3.85
N THR A 219 19.53 -14.04 -2.72
CA THR A 219 19.78 -15.48 -2.61
C THR A 219 18.49 -16.27 -2.73
N TRP A 220 17.42 -15.80 -2.10
CA TRP A 220 16.09 -16.40 -2.20
C TRP A 220 15.55 -16.35 -3.63
N LEU A 221 15.73 -15.22 -4.33
CA LEU A 221 15.34 -15.06 -5.73
C LEU A 221 16.16 -15.94 -6.69
N ASN A 222 17.50 -15.92 -6.57
CA ASN A 222 18.37 -16.71 -7.44
C ASN A 222 18.19 -18.22 -7.26
N GLY A 223 17.89 -18.66 -6.03
CA GLY A 223 17.66 -20.06 -5.71
C GLY A 223 16.25 -20.56 -6.03
N LYS A 224 15.36 -19.71 -6.56
CA LYS A 224 13.95 -20.03 -6.80
C LYS A 224 13.24 -20.65 -5.59
N ARG A 225 13.55 -20.18 -4.39
CA ARG A 225 13.15 -20.85 -3.14
C ARG A 225 11.65 -20.77 -2.81
N TRP A 226 10.86 -20.14 -3.67
CA TRP A 226 9.39 -20.26 -3.64
C TRP A 226 8.91 -21.62 -4.19
N GLU A 227 9.74 -22.34 -4.94
CA GLU A 227 9.51 -23.72 -5.40
C GLU A 227 10.03 -24.77 -4.40
N ASP A 228 10.84 -24.35 -3.42
CA ASP A 228 11.36 -25.23 -2.37
C ASP A 228 10.21 -25.65 -1.43
N GLU A 229 10.16 -26.94 -1.08
CA GLU A 229 9.24 -27.44 -0.07
C GLU A 229 9.54 -26.79 1.29
N LEU A 230 8.50 -26.26 1.95
CA LEU A 230 8.63 -25.76 3.31
C LEU A 230 9.08 -26.90 4.21
N PRO A 231 10.05 -26.66 5.12
CA PRO A 231 10.42 -27.65 6.11
C PRO A 231 9.16 -27.99 6.91
N VAL A 232 8.65 -29.20 6.70
CA VAL A 232 7.58 -29.76 7.52
C VAL A 232 8.08 -29.67 8.97
N PRO A 233 7.28 -29.16 9.93
CA PRO A 233 7.70 -29.16 11.32
C PRO A 233 7.95 -30.60 11.75
N ALA A 234 9.22 -31.01 11.66
CA ALA A 234 9.66 -32.31 12.10
C ALA A 234 9.63 -32.25 13.63
N ASN A 235 8.46 -32.52 14.20
CA ASN A 235 8.31 -32.89 15.61
C ASN A 235 8.95 -34.27 15.91
N VAL A 236 9.98 -34.64 15.14
CA VAL A 236 10.79 -35.83 15.34
C VAL A 236 12.23 -35.38 15.34
N HIS A 237 12.62 -34.65 16.38
CA HIS A 237 13.94 -34.90 16.93
C HIS A 237 13.98 -36.40 17.20
N HIS A 238 14.68 -37.13 16.34
CA HIS A 238 15.22 -38.43 16.67
C HIS A 238 16.14 -38.16 17.85
N LEU A 239 15.59 -38.25 19.07
CA LEU A 239 16.42 -38.31 20.26
C LEU A 239 17.46 -39.39 19.96
N PRO A 240 18.77 -39.13 20.16
CA PRO A 240 19.74 -40.21 20.06
C PRO A 240 19.24 -41.31 20.97
N THR A 241 19.04 -42.52 20.41
CA THR A 241 18.54 -43.68 21.16
C THR A 241 19.38 -43.78 22.43
N SER A 242 18.79 -43.47 23.58
CA SER A 242 19.50 -43.34 24.86
C SER A 242 20.36 -44.57 25.06
N ARG A 243 21.69 -44.46 25.16
CA ARG A 243 22.62 -45.61 25.32
C ARG A 243 22.31 -46.53 26.52
N HIS A 244 21.38 -46.14 27.38
CA HIS A 244 20.89 -46.94 28.51
C HIS A 244 19.61 -47.69 28.13
N HIS A 245 19.77 -48.85 27.49
CA HIS A 245 18.71 -49.82 27.25
C HIS A 245 18.80 -50.89 28.36
N GLY A 246 17.70 -51.56 28.73
CA GLY A 246 17.74 -52.70 29.68
C GLY A 246 17.42 -52.39 31.14
N PHE A 247 16.84 -51.24 31.48
CA PHE A 247 16.30 -51.00 32.83
C PHE A 247 15.16 -51.98 33.17
N ALA A 248 14.34 -52.37 32.19
CA ALA A 248 13.27 -53.35 32.39
C ALA A 248 13.77 -54.80 32.60
N GLU A 249 15.01 -55.09 32.21
CA GLU A 249 15.61 -56.44 32.30
C GLU A 249 16.56 -56.58 33.51
N ARG A 250 16.76 -55.50 34.28
CA ARG A 250 17.53 -55.58 35.52
C ARG A 250 16.69 -56.24 36.60
N ASP A 251 17.19 -57.35 37.13
CA ASP A 251 16.61 -57.98 38.31
C ASP A 251 16.93 -57.11 39.54
N TYR A 252 15.97 -56.29 39.94
CA TYR A 252 16.06 -55.42 41.12
C TYR A 252 15.89 -56.17 42.43
N THR A 253 15.62 -57.49 42.39
CA THR A 253 15.45 -58.33 43.58
C THR A 253 16.68 -59.20 43.87
N ALA A 254 17.68 -59.18 42.99
CA ALA A 254 18.93 -59.90 43.18
C ALA A 254 19.68 -59.40 44.43
N GLY A 255 19.72 -60.24 45.47
CA GLY A 255 20.38 -59.96 46.74
C GLY A 255 19.47 -59.41 47.84
N LEU A 256 18.17 -59.28 47.60
CA LEU A 256 17.21 -58.87 48.62
C LEU A 256 16.47 -60.09 49.19
N ILE A 257 16.31 -60.13 50.52
CA ILE A 257 15.57 -61.20 51.21
C ILE A 257 14.11 -60.74 51.36
N PRO A 258 13.13 -61.49 50.82
CA PRO A 258 11.72 -61.17 50.98
C PRO A 258 11.26 -61.46 52.42
N ARG A 259 10.51 -60.53 53.01
CA ARG A 259 9.84 -60.69 54.31
C ARG A 259 8.38 -61.09 54.11
N GLU A 260 7.78 -61.69 55.14
CA GLU A 260 6.39 -62.17 55.11
C GLU A 260 5.34 -61.06 54.94
N ASP A 261 5.72 -59.79 55.16
CA ASP A 261 4.87 -58.62 54.95
C ASP A 261 4.91 -58.08 53.51
N GLY A 262 5.63 -58.75 52.60
CA GLY A 262 5.77 -58.35 51.20
C GLY A 262 6.81 -57.25 50.96
N THR A 263 7.62 -56.90 51.97
CA THR A 263 8.75 -55.96 51.82
C THR A 263 10.07 -56.69 51.63
N TYR A 264 11.06 -56.00 51.05
CA TYR A 264 12.40 -56.55 50.80
C TYR A 264 13.43 -55.88 51.70
N ALA A 265 14.36 -56.66 52.26
CA ALA A 265 15.47 -56.16 53.08
C ALA A 265 16.83 -56.54 52.47
N PHE A 266 17.84 -55.68 52.71
CA PHE A 266 19.24 -55.89 52.28
C PHE A 266 19.94 -56.94 53.14
#